data_AF-A0A4R5TM50-F1
#
_entry.id   AF-A0A4R5TM50-F1
#
_cell.length_a   1.000
_cell.length_b   1.000
_cell.length_c   1.000
_cell.angle_alpha   90.00
_cell.angle_beta   90.00
_cell.angle_gamma   90.00
#
_symmetry.space_group_name_H-M   'P 1'
#
loop_
_entity.id
_entity.type
_entity.pdbx_description
1 polymer ?
#
loop_
_entity_poly.entity_id
_entity_poly.type
_entity_poly.pdbx_seq_one_letter_code
_entity_poly.pdbx_strand_id
1 'polypeptide(L)'
;MSPDSGVAAHGVLIEPTTLRIQRVLPGTVERVWAYLTDGELRRKWLAAGDMVLQAGAPFELVWRNDELSAQPSQRPQGFSDEHRMKSRIVAVDPPRHLVFAWGEQGTGEVAFDLEQQGDKVLLTIVHRRVPDRDALLKVSAGWHTHLDTLEAVLSGEYAGPFWPRWLQLRDEYDARHPR
;
A
#
# COMPACT_ATOMS: atom_id res chain seq x y z
N MET A 1 -10.32 -15.57 -25.83
CA MET A 1 -10.37 -15.96 -24.41
C MET A 1 -8.98 -15.76 -23.85
N SER A 2 -8.71 -14.56 -23.35
CA SER A 2 -7.49 -14.30 -22.59
C SER A 2 -7.66 -14.94 -21.21
N PRO A 3 -6.62 -15.55 -20.62
CA PRO A 3 -6.71 -16.02 -19.26
C PRO A 3 -6.98 -14.79 -18.38
N ASP A 4 -8.02 -14.88 -17.56
CA ASP A 4 -8.16 -14.00 -16.41
C ASP A 4 -6.87 -14.19 -15.62
N SER A 5 -5.95 -13.23 -15.69
CA SER A 5 -4.71 -13.25 -14.91
C SER A 5 -5.13 -13.05 -13.46
N GLY A 6 -5.58 -14.15 -12.83
CA GLY A 6 -6.18 -14.17 -11.51
C GLY A 6 -5.19 -13.69 -10.47
N VAL A 7 -5.22 -12.38 -10.20
CA VAL A 7 -4.45 -11.80 -9.11
C VAL A 7 -4.97 -12.38 -7.80
N ALA A 8 -4.05 -12.86 -6.96
CA ALA A 8 -4.43 -13.37 -5.65
C ALA A 8 -5.14 -12.28 -4.83
N ALA A 9 -6.27 -12.63 -4.21
CA ALA A 9 -7.03 -11.69 -3.39
C ALA A 9 -6.18 -11.14 -2.22
N HIS A 10 -5.36 -12.00 -1.62
CA HIS A 10 -4.45 -11.66 -0.53
C HIS A 10 -3.00 -11.54 -1.02
N GLY A 11 -2.21 -10.75 -0.30
CA GLY A 11 -0.76 -10.77 -0.42
C GLY A 11 -0.19 -12.13 0.00
N VAL A 12 0.94 -12.48 -0.60
CA VAL A 12 1.64 -13.75 -0.38
C VAL A 12 3.08 -13.49 0.02
N LEU A 13 3.63 -14.37 0.85
CA LEU A 13 5.07 -14.39 1.09
C LEU A 13 5.75 -15.02 -0.11
N ILE A 14 6.63 -14.27 -0.76
CA ILE A 14 7.50 -14.79 -1.82
C ILE A 14 8.88 -15.18 -1.28
N GLU A 15 9.23 -14.68 -0.10
CA GLU A 15 10.38 -15.04 0.73
C GLU A 15 9.95 -14.90 2.21
N PRO A 16 10.68 -15.45 3.20
CA PRO A 16 10.25 -15.44 4.60
C PRO A 16 9.90 -14.08 5.18
N THR A 17 10.55 -13.01 4.70
CA THR A 17 10.37 -11.63 5.16
C THR A 17 9.95 -10.68 4.04
N THR A 18 9.43 -11.21 2.92
CA THR A 18 9.03 -10.44 1.74
C THR A 18 7.58 -10.71 1.35
N LEU A 19 6.73 -9.71 1.56
CA LEU A 19 5.34 -9.71 1.13
C LEU A 19 5.21 -9.16 -0.29
N ARG A 20 4.49 -9.87 -1.15
CA ARG A 20 4.02 -9.39 -2.46
C ARG A 20 2.51 -9.32 -2.47
N ILE A 21 1.94 -8.19 -2.87
CA ILE A 21 0.50 -8.02 -3.08
C ILE A 21 0.25 -7.30 -4.40
N GLN A 22 -0.84 -7.66 -5.08
CA GLN A 22 -1.15 -7.14 -6.40
C GLN A 22 -2.62 -6.70 -6.47
N ARG A 23 -2.90 -5.71 -7.32
CA ARG A 23 -4.24 -5.25 -7.67
C ARG A 23 -4.31 -4.84 -9.13
N VAL A 24 -5.45 -5.12 -9.76
CA VAL A 24 -5.79 -4.57 -11.08
C VAL A 24 -6.67 -3.35 -10.85
N LEU A 25 -6.19 -2.17 -11.23
CA LEU A 25 -6.84 -0.89 -10.99
C LEU A 25 -7.37 -0.30 -12.31
N PRO A 26 -8.51 0.42 -12.31
CA PRO A 26 -9.04 1.04 -13.52
C PRO A 26 -8.26 2.30 -13.92
N GLY A 27 -8.07 2.49 -15.23
CA GLY A 27 -7.49 3.70 -15.81
C GLY A 27 -6.10 3.49 -16.41
N THR A 28 -5.34 4.57 -16.53
CA THR A 28 -3.99 4.55 -17.14
C THR A 28 -2.90 4.51 -16.07
N VAL A 29 -1.71 4.05 -16.46
CA VAL A 29 -0.52 4.05 -15.60
C VAL A 29 -0.24 5.46 -15.06
N GLU A 30 -0.43 6.52 -15.85
CA GLU A 30 -0.21 7.90 -15.41
C GLU A 30 -1.18 8.30 -14.29
N ARG A 31 -2.44 7.85 -14.36
CA ARG A 31 -3.43 8.09 -13.31
C ARG A 31 -3.00 7.40 -12.02
N VAL A 32 -2.67 6.11 -12.08
CA VAL A 32 -2.26 5.35 -10.88
C VAL A 32 -0.94 5.90 -10.31
N TRP A 33 0.01 6.26 -11.17
CA TRP A 33 1.26 6.89 -10.78
C TRP A 33 1.04 8.19 -10.00
N ALA A 34 0.12 9.04 -10.43
CA ALA A 34 -0.24 10.25 -9.70
C ALA A 34 -0.72 9.94 -8.27
N TYR A 35 -1.51 8.87 -8.07
CA TYR A 35 -1.92 8.41 -6.74
C TYR A 35 -0.77 7.81 -5.91
N LEU A 36 0.37 7.46 -6.51
CA LEU A 36 1.58 7.04 -5.80
C LEU A 36 2.48 8.21 -5.44
N THR A 37 2.53 9.28 -6.25
CA THR A 37 3.57 10.32 -6.11
C THR A 37 3.05 11.67 -5.61
N ASP A 38 1.83 12.06 -5.98
CA ASP A 38 1.20 13.30 -5.50
C ASP A 38 0.67 13.12 -4.07
N GLY A 39 1.09 13.98 -3.14
CA GLY A 39 0.71 13.89 -1.73
C GLY A 39 -0.79 14.07 -1.46
N GLU A 40 -1.47 14.91 -2.25
CA GLU A 40 -2.91 15.20 -2.12
C GLU A 40 -3.77 14.08 -2.71
N LEU A 41 -3.28 13.38 -3.72
CA LEU A 41 -3.92 12.16 -4.22
C LEU A 41 -3.61 10.96 -3.33
N ARG A 42 -2.35 10.79 -2.92
CA ARG A 42 -1.90 9.65 -2.11
C ARG A 42 -2.54 9.64 -0.72
N ARG A 43 -2.78 10.80 -0.10
CA ARG A 43 -3.48 10.87 1.19
C ARG A 43 -4.91 10.32 1.17
N LYS A 44 -5.53 10.21 -0.02
CA LYS A 44 -6.89 9.65 -0.16
C LYS A 44 -6.95 8.14 0.01
N TRP A 45 -5.81 7.45 0.03
CA TRP A 45 -5.78 6.00 0.16
C TRP A 45 -4.65 5.47 1.04
N LEU A 46 -3.53 6.19 1.21
CA LEU A 46 -2.36 5.73 1.97
C LEU A 46 -1.89 6.78 2.99
N ALA A 47 -1.15 7.79 2.54
CA ALA A 47 -0.47 8.76 3.39
C ALA A 47 -0.19 10.07 2.65
N ALA A 48 -0.26 11.18 3.38
CA ALA A 48 0.16 12.49 2.90
C ALA A 48 1.70 12.63 2.88
N GLY A 49 2.17 13.75 2.34
CA GLY A 49 3.59 14.14 2.35
C GLY A 49 4.10 14.44 0.95
N ASP A 50 4.92 15.48 0.81
CA ASP A 50 5.50 15.82 -0.48
C ASP A 50 6.65 14.88 -0.82
N MET A 51 6.77 14.54 -2.10
CA MET A 51 7.79 13.63 -2.60
C MET A 51 8.51 14.25 -3.80
N VAL A 52 9.80 14.51 -3.63
CA VAL A 52 10.68 14.86 -4.75
C VAL A 52 11.12 13.56 -5.42
N LEU A 53 10.68 13.32 -6.66
CA LEU A 53 10.94 12.08 -7.41
C LEU A 53 12.38 11.97 -7.91
N GLN A 54 13.30 11.81 -6.97
CA GLN A 54 14.72 11.64 -7.23
C GLN A 54 15.29 10.60 -6.28
N ALA A 55 16.11 9.68 -6.80
CA ALA A 55 16.83 8.73 -5.97
C ALA A 55 17.66 9.47 -4.90
N GLY A 56 17.56 9.00 -3.67
CA GLY A 56 18.18 9.62 -2.50
C GLY A 56 17.39 10.78 -1.89
N ALA A 57 16.29 11.26 -2.48
CA ALA A 57 15.50 12.34 -1.89
C ALA A 57 14.79 11.89 -0.59
N PRO A 58 14.88 12.66 0.52
CA PRO A 58 14.12 12.39 1.73
C PRO A 58 12.66 12.83 1.56
N PHE A 59 11.76 12.16 2.26
CA PHE A 59 10.36 12.57 2.40
C PHE A 59 9.78 12.02 3.71
N GLU A 60 8.59 12.48 4.10
CA GLU A 60 7.85 11.97 5.26
C GLU A 60 6.49 11.45 4.82
N LEU A 61 6.15 10.23 5.23
CA LEU A 61 4.81 9.68 5.10
C LEU A 61 4.02 10.04 6.36
N VAL A 62 2.83 10.61 6.18
CA VAL A 62 1.91 10.95 7.29
C VAL A 62 0.60 10.20 7.08
N TRP A 63 0.38 9.13 7.85
CA TRP A 63 -0.86 8.35 7.85
C TRP A 63 -1.88 8.96 8.80
N ARG A 64 -3.10 9.14 8.29
CA ARG A 64 -4.30 9.55 9.03
C ARG A 64 -5.45 8.64 8.62
N ASN A 65 -5.37 7.37 9.00
CA ASN A 65 -6.27 6.33 8.49
C ASN A 65 -7.75 6.58 8.84
N ASP A 66 -8.02 7.33 9.93
CA ASP A 66 -9.37 7.73 10.32
C ASP A 66 -10.04 8.60 9.24
N GLU A 67 -9.27 9.38 8.48
CA GLU A 67 -9.76 10.22 7.37
C GLU A 67 -10.15 9.41 6.12
N LEU A 68 -9.78 8.13 6.05
CA LEU A 68 -10.14 7.23 4.94
C LEU A 68 -11.57 6.67 5.09
N SER A 69 -12.21 6.90 6.23
CA SER A 69 -13.58 6.43 6.52
C SER A 69 -14.56 7.61 6.52
N ALA A 70 -15.75 7.41 5.95
CA ALA A 70 -16.83 8.40 5.97
C ALA A 70 -17.42 8.59 7.38
N GLN A 71 -17.32 7.58 8.23
CA GLN A 71 -17.78 7.59 9.62
C GLN A 71 -16.64 7.15 10.55
N PRO A 72 -16.55 7.70 11.77
CA PRO A 72 -15.59 7.24 12.76
C PRO A 72 -15.74 5.74 13.03
N SER A 73 -14.61 5.04 13.13
CA SER A 73 -14.57 3.64 13.54
C SER A 73 -13.52 3.44 14.63
N GLN A 74 -13.71 2.41 15.46
CA GLN A 74 -12.83 2.18 16.60
C GLN A 74 -11.44 1.73 16.13
N ARG A 75 -10.43 2.55 16.45
CA ARG A 75 -9.02 2.21 16.25
C ARG A 75 -8.60 1.01 17.11
N PRO A 76 -7.82 0.06 16.56
CA PRO A 76 -7.19 -0.99 17.35
C PRO A 76 -6.18 -0.41 18.36
N GLN A 77 -5.98 -1.11 19.47
CA GLN A 77 -4.98 -0.71 20.47
C GLN A 77 -3.58 -0.64 19.83
N GLY A 78 -2.82 0.40 20.18
CA GLY A 78 -1.46 0.63 19.67
C GLY A 78 -1.39 1.46 18.39
N PHE A 79 -2.52 1.89 17.83
CA PHE A 79 -2.56 2.82 16.69
C PHE A 79 -2.92 4.24 17.14
N SER A 80 -2.08 5.21 16.77
CA SER A 80 -2.31 6.64 16.99
C SER A 80 -3.24 7.24 15.92
N ASP A 81 -3.74 8.44 16.17
CA ASP A 81 -4.57 9.19 15.20
C ASP A 81 -3.76 9.56 13.95
N GLU A 82 -2.48 9.89 14.19
CA GLU A 82 -1.51 10.22 13.17
C GLU A 82 -0.24 9.39 13.40
N HIS A 83 0.30 8.80 12.34
CA HIS A 83 1.60 8.14 12.35
C HIS A 83 2.48 8.79 11.29
N ARG A 84 3.75 9.06 11.63
CA ARG A 84 4.73 9.67 10.73
C ARG A 84 5.94 8.78 10.55
N MET A 85 6.44 8.72 9.33
CA MET A 85 7.67 8.00 9.01
C MET A 85 8.51 8.75 7.99
N LYS A 86 9.69 9.21 8.42
CA LYS A 86 10.73 9.66 7.50
C LYS A 86 11.22 8.49 6.67
N SER A 87 11.35 8.73 5.38
CA SER A 87 11.73 7.74 4.38
C SER A 87 12.65 8.39 3.34
N ARG A 88 13.19 7.59 2.43
CA ARG A 88 14.04 8.06 1.32
C ARG A 88 13.72 7.27 0.07
N ILE A 89 13.66 7.95 -1.08
CA ILE A 89 13.54 7.27 -2.37
C ILE A 89 14.83 6.51 -2.63
N VAL A 90 14.71 5.23 -2.95
CA VAL A 90 15.83 4.34 -3.32
C VAL A 90 16.00 4.34 -4.83
N ALA A 91 14.91 4.16 -5.57
CA ALA A 91 14.89 4.15 -7.02
C ALA A 91 13.56 4.73 -7.53
N VAL A 92 13.59 5.36 -8.70
CA VAL A 92 12.40 5.93 -9.33
C VAL A 92 12.60 5.94 -10.85
N ASP A 93 11.64 5.38 -11.59
CA ASP A 93 11.55 5.40 -13.05
C ASP A 93 10.10 5.73 -13.43
N PRO A 94 9.75 7.02 -13.51
CA PRO A 94 8.37 7.43 -13.79
C PRO A 94 7.92 7.03 -15.20
N PRO A 95 6.64 6.63 -15.40
CA PRO A 95 5.58 6.49 -14.40
C PRO A 95 5.39 5.03 -13.92
N ARG A 96 6.44 4.20 -13.89
CA ARG A 96 6.29 2.73 -13.79
C ARG A 96 6.85 2.13 -12.52
N HIS A 97 7.89 2.71 -11.94
CA HIS A 97 8.62 2.09 -10.84
C HIS A 97 8.99 3.10 -9.75
N LEU A 98 8.64 2.80 -8.50
CA LEU A 98 9.02 3.58 -7.33
C LEU A 98 9.47 2.63 -6.22
N VAL A 99 10.64 2.91 -5.63
CA VAL A 99 11.13 2.21 -4.44
C VAL A 99 11.49 3.23 -3.39
N PHE A 100 11.05 3.02 -2.16
CA PHE A 100 11.50 3.79 -1.01
C PHE A 100 11.88 2.89 0.16
N ALA A 101 12.79 3.41 0.98
CA ALA A 101 13.18 2.79 2.24
C ALA A 101 12.04 2.90 3.26
N TRP A 102 11.77 1.81 3.98
CA TRP A 102 10.79 1.78 5.06
C TRP A 102 11.44 2.22 6.37
N GLY A 103 11.15 3.46 6.77
CA GLY A 103 11.72 4.09 7.95
C GLY A 103 13.08 4.73 7.71
N GLU A 104 13.47 5.63 8.63
CA GLU A 104 14.70 6.43 8.50
C GLU A 104 15.97 5.57 8.49
N GLN A 105 15.94 4.46 9.22
CA GLN A 105 17.06 3.51 9.31
C GLN A 105 17.12 2.56 8.09
N GLY A 106 16.12 2.58 7.21
CA GLY A 106 16.09 1.77 5.98
C GLY A 106 16.18 0.26 6.21
N THR A 107 15.62 -0.23 7.32
CA THR A 107 15.63 -1.66 7.67
C THR A 107 14.77 -2.48 6.71
N GLY A 108 13.73 -1.89 6.14
CA GLY A 108 12.91 -2.43 5.06
C GLY A 108 12.87 -1.56 3.82
N GLU A 109 12.18 -2.04 2.79
CA GLU A 109 11.90 -1.28 1.57
C GLU A 109 10.56 -1.69 0.96
N VAL A 110 9.94 -0.77 0.25
CA VAL A 110 8.71 -0.99 -0.48
C VAL A 110 8.92 -0.59 -1.94
N ALA A 111 8.64 -1.51 -2.84
CA ALA A 111 8.66 -1.30 -4.29
C ALA A 111 7.24 -1.32 -4.84
N PHE A 112 6.97 -0.42 -5.79
CA PHE A 112 5.74 -0.31 -6.56
C PHE A 112 6.09 -0.44 -8.03
N ASP A 113 5.46 -1.40 -8.70
CA ASP A 113 5.57 -1.61 -10.14
C ASP A 113 4.18 -1.46 -10.79
N LEU A 114 4.12 -0.65 -11.86
CA LEU A 114 2.90 -0.42 -12.64
C LEU A 114 3.05 -0.95 -14.07
N GLU A 115 2.12 -1.79 -14.48
CA GLU A 115 2.04 -2.35 -15.83
C GLU A 115 0.68 -2.04 -16.46
N GLN A 116 0.68 -1.40 -17.64
CA GLN A 116 -0.55 -1.12 -18.40
C GLN A 116 -1.09 -2.41 -19.00
N GLN A 117 -2.36 -2.72 -18.74
CA GLN A 117 -3.09 -3.87 -19.26
C GLN A 117 -4.42 -3.42 -19.89
N GLY A 118 -4.37 -3.04 -21.16
CA GLY A 118 -5.54 -2.47 -21.84
C GLY A 118 -5.97 -1.15 -21.20
N ASP A 119 -7.19 -1.08 -20.69
CA ASP A 119 -7.78 0.05 -19.95
C ASP A 119 -7.60 -0.03 -18.42
N LYS A 120 -6.79 -0.99 -17.96
CA LYS A 120 -6.47 -1.22 -16.54
C LYS A 120 -4.97 -1.18 -16.29
N VAL A 121 -4.59 -1.14 -15.03
CA VAL A 121 -3.19 -1.17 -14.57
C VAL A 121 -3.01 -2.27 -13.54
N LEU A 122 -2.04 -3.15 -13.75
CA LEU A 122 -1.57 -4.04 -12.70
C LEU A 122 -0.58 -3.28 -11.82
N LEU A 123 -0.98 -3.04 -10.57
CA LEU A 123 -0.10 -2.57 -9.50
C LEU A 123 0.45 -3.78 -8.73
N THR A 124 1.77 -3.85 -8.61
CA THR A 124 2.46 -4.80 -7.73
C THR A 124 3.19 -4.04 -6.63
N ILE A 125 2.92 -4.40 -5.37
CA ILE A 125 3.65 -3.91 -4.21
C ILE A 125 4.49 -5.07 -3.65
N VAL A 126 5.78 -4.81 -3.43
CA VAL A 126 6.68 -5.72 -2.73
C VAL A 126 7.27 -5.03 -1.51
N HIS A 127 6.96 -5.53 -0.32
CA HIS A 127 7.53 -5.05 0.95
C HIS A 127 8.56 -6.08 1.44
N ARG A 128 9.85 -5.72 1.42
CA ARG A 128 10.96 -6.60 1.82
C ARG A 128 11.46 -6.30 3.22
N ARG A 129 12.13 -7.30 3.80
CA ARG A 129 12.85 -7.23 5.09
C ARG A 129 11.93 -6.83 6.25
N VAL A 130 10.71 -7.37 6.25
CA VAL A 130 9.78 -7.22 7.37
C VAL A 130 10.36 -7.93 8.61
N PRO A 131 10.52 -7.24 9.76
CA PRO A 131 11.43 -7.68 10.82
C PRO A 131 10.94 -8.89 11.61
N ASP A 132 9.63 -9.00 11.81
CA ASP A 132 9.02 -10.06 12.60
C ASP A 132 7.59 -10.35 12.13
N ARG A 133 6.99 -11.39 12.72
CA ARG A 133 5.64 -11.86 12.34
C ARG A 133 4.54 -10.85 12.68
N ASP A 134 4.64 -10.14 13.80
CA ASP A 134 3.63 -9.14 14.19
C ASP A 134 3.65 -7.96 13.20
N ALA A 135 4.85 -7.49 12.84
CA ALA A 135 5.05 -6.52 11.78
C ALA A 135 4.49 -7.04 10.44
N LEU A 136 4.76 -8.30 10.08
CA LEU A 136 4.23 -8.93 8.87
C LEU A 136 2.69 -8.91 8.82
N LEU A 137 2.01 -9.28 9.91
CA LEU A 137 0.56 -9.24 9.96
C LEU A 137 0.02 -7.82 9.82
N LYS A 138 0.63 -6.86 10.52
CA LYS A 138 0.24 -5.45 10.46
C LYS A 138 0.41 -4.86 9.06
N VAL A 139 1.54 -5.11 8.39
CA VAL A 139 1.78 -4.60 7.04
C VAL A 139 0.95 -5.33 5.98
N SER A 140 0.69 -6.63 6.16
CA SER A 140 -0.15 -7.39 5.23
C SER A 140 -1.60 -6.90 5.24
N ALA A 141 -2.16 -6.74 6.45
CA ALA A 141 -3.50 -6.15 6.62
C ALA A 141 -3.53 -4.68 6.18
N GLY A 142 -2.49 -3.90 6.49
CA GLY A 142 -2.35 -2.51 6.11
C GLY A 142 -2.37 -2.33 4.59
N TRP A 143 -1.45 -2.98 3.87
CA TRP A 143 -1.38 -2.89 2.41
C TRP A 143 -2.68 -3.33 1.74
N HIS A 144 -3.26 -4.43 2.19
CA HIS A 144 -4.52 -4.93 1.64
C HIS A 144 -5.65 -3.93 1.84
N THR A 145 -5.82 -3.38 3.06
CA THR A 145 -6.87 -2.39 3.34
C THR A 145 -6.68 -1.11 2.50
N HIS A 146 -5.45 -0.59 2.44
CA HIS A 146 -5.13 0.59 1.64
C HIS A 146 -5.39 0.35 0.14
N LEU A 147 -5.08 -0.84 -0.37
CA LEU A 147 -5.34 -1.21 -1.75
C LEU A 147 -6.84 -1.31 -2.07
N ASP A 148 -7.64 -1.87 -1.16
CA ASP A 148 -9.10 -1.87 -1.27
C ASP A 148 -9.63 -0.41 -1.29
N THR A 149 -9.04 0.50 -0.49
CA THR A 149 -9.35 1.94 -0.55
C THR A 149 -8.96 2.59 -1.88
N LEU A 150 -7.77 2.29 -2.41
CA LEU A 150 -7.30 2.85 -3.68
C LEU A 150 -8.21 2.44 -4.85
N GLU A 151 -8.58 1.16 -4.91
CA GLU A 151 -9.49 0.63 -5.94
C GLU A 151 -10.84 1.34 -5.90
N ALA A 152 -11.43 1.51 -4.71
CA ALA A 152 -12.68 2.24 -4.55
C ALA A 152 -12.55 3.72 -4.98
N VAL A 153 -11.50 4.41 -4.54
CA VAL A 153 -11.24 5.81 -4.93
C VAL A 153 -11.09 5.97 -6.44
N LEU A 154 -10.40 5.05 -7.12
CA LEU A 154 -10.23 5.09 -8.56
C LEU A 154 -11.52 4.75 -9.33
N SER A 155 -12.42 3.99 -8.71
CA SER A 155 -13.73 3.61 -9.25
C SER A 155 -14.85 4.61 -8.90
N GLY A 156 -14.58 5.58 -8.01
CA GLY A 156 -15.60 6.52 -7.53
C GLY A 156 -16.54 5.91 -6.48
N GLU A 157 -16.08 4.88 -5.78
CA GLU A 157 -16.82 4.13 -4.77
C GLU A 157 -16.25 4.38 -3.35
N TYR A 158 -16.96 3.87 -2.34
CA TYR A 158 -16.51 3.90 -0.95
C TYR A 158 -16.11 2.48 -0.49
N ALA A 159 -14.86 2.32 -0.03
CA ALA A 159 -14.31 1.03 0.41
C ALA A 159 -14.88 0.52 1.75
N GLY A 160 -15.71 1.30 2.43
CA GLY A 160 -16.18 0.97 3.78
C GLY A 160 -15.23 1.46 4.88
N PRO A 161 -15.54 1.15 6.15
CA PRO A 161 -14.78 1.62 7.29
C PRO A 161 -13.41 0.93 7.38
N PHE A 162 -12.34 1.73 7.52
CA PHE A 162 -10.95 1.26 7.44
C PHE A 162 -10.59 0.25 8.54
N TRP A 163 -10.82 0.58 9.81
CA TRP A 163 -10.36 -0.27 10.92
C TRP A 163 -11.07 -1.61 11.05
N PRO A 164 -12.40 -1.72 10.87
CA PRO A 164 -13.06 -3.02 10.82
C PRO A 164 -12.51 -3.92 9.71
N ARG A 165 -12.27 -3.35 8.51
CA ARG A 165 -11.67 -4.09 7.39
C ARG A 165 -10.24 -4.53 7.71
N TRP A 166 -9.43 -3.65 8.28
CA TRP A 166 -8.07 -3.95 8.70
C TRP A 166 -8.01 -5.07 9.75
N LEU A 167 -8.88 -5.03 10.77
CA LEU A 167 -8.96 -6.06 11.81
C LEU A 167 -9.31 -7.43 11.24
N GLN A 168 -10.34 -7.47 10.39
CA GLN A 168 -10.73 -8.69 9.68
C GLN A 168 -9.55 -9.25 8.87
N LEU A 169 -8.88 -8.40 8.09
CA LEU A 169 -7.75 -8.80 7.27
C LEU A 169 -6.57 -9.31 8.08
N ARG A 170 -6.28 -8.69 9.22
CA ARG A 170 -5.22 -9.14 10.12
C ARG A 170 -5.48 -10.57 10.58
N ASP A 171 -6.71 -10.88 10.98
CA ASP A 171 -7.09 -12.22 11.44
C ASP A 171 -7.08 -13.23 10.27
N GLU A 172 -7.48 -12.82 9.06
CA GLU A 172 -7.36 -13.64 7.84
C GLU A 172 -5.89 -13.95 7.48
N TYR A 173 -5.00 -12.97 7.60
CA TYR A 173 -3.56 -13.16 7.37
C TYR A 173 -2.91 -14.00 8.46
N ASP A 174 -3.34 -13.88 9.72
CA ASP A 174 -2.85 -14.70 10.83
C ASP A 174 -3.15 -16.18 10.61
N ALA A 175 -4.32 -16.50 10.05
CA ALA A 175 -4.70 -17.86 9.68
C ALA A 175 -3.94 -18.41 8.46
N ARG A 176 -3.44 -17.53 7.57
CA ARG A 176 -2.79 -17.90 6.31
C ARG A 176 -1.27 -17.99 6.39
N HIS A 177 -0.64 -17.09 7.14
CA HIS A 177 0.80 -17.08 7.24
C HIS A 177 1.29 -18.20 8.17
N PRO A 178 2.37 -18.91 7.79
CA PRO A 178 2.96 -19.92 8.65
C PRO A 178 3.32 -19.32 10.02
N ARG A 179 3.20 -20.15 11.05
CA ARG A 179 3.59 -19.80 12.42
C ARG A 179 5.09 -19.91 12.61
#